data_AF-A0AAV2BJ04-F1
#
_entry.id   AF-A0AAV2BJ04-F1
#
_cell.length_a   1.000
_cell.length_b   1.000
_cell.length_c   1.000
_cell.angle_alpha   90.00
_cell.angle_beta   90.00
_cell.angle_gamma   90.00
#
_symmetry.space_group_name_H-M   'P 1'
#
loop_
_entity.id
_entity.type
_entity.pdbx_description
1 polymer ?
#
loop_
_entity_poly.entity_id
_entity_poly.type
_entity_poly.pdbx_seq_one_letter_code
_entity_poly.pdbx_strand_id
1 'polypeptide(L)'
;MYFVIGFFDEKRHFFYNLLYPRRVKVIVMCASPDSIREIMMTAHDLGMVDSGEYAFFSVELFTSTNESRRPWFREQDPVETNRKARKAYEALLTVTARIPVTAEYAEFSRGVKNLSQQLFQKPYGKEEVNTYVTAFHDAVILYSLAVN
;
A
#
# COMPACT_ATOMS: atom_id res chain seq x y z
N MET A 1 8.88 -7.95 -27.03
CA MET A 1 7.74 -7.63 -26.14
C MET A 1 8.09 -6.35 -25.41
N TYR A 2 7.46 -5.23 -25.74
CA TYR A 2 7.74 -3.95 -25.07
C TYR A 2 6.78 -3.82 -23.89
N PHE A 3 7.29 -3.86 -22.67
CA PHE A 3 6.52 -3.50 -21.48
C PHE A 3 6.70 -2.01 -21.24
N VAL A 4 5.61 -1.25 -21.33
CA VAL A 4 5.60 0.13 -20.86
C VAL A 4 5.04 0.10 -19.44
N ILE A 5 5.80 0.63 -18.48
CA ILE A 5 5.38 0.81 -17.08
C ILE A 5 4.98 2.27 -16.93
N GLY A 6 3.74 2.53 -16.55
CA GLY A 6 3.29 3.86 -16.16
C GLY A 6 3.31 3.99 -14.64
N PHE A 7 3.93 5.06 -14.11
CA PHE A 7 3.84 5.43 -12.70
C PHE A 7 2.81 6.55 -12.55
N PHE A 8 1.86 6.35 -11.65
CA PHE A 8 0.74 7.27 -11.45
C PHE A 8 0.66 7.69 -9.99
N ASP A 9 0.87 8.98 -9.76
CA ASP A 9 0.75 9.65 -8.46
C ASP A 9 -0.66 10.25 -8.27
N GLU A 10 -1.26 10.74 -9.38
CA GLU A 10 -2.60 11.33 -9.37
C GLU A 10 -3.55 10.72 -10.42
N LYS A 11 -4.85 10.72 -10.08
CA LYS A 11 -5.96 10.29 -10.97
C LYS A 11 -5.88 10.86 -12.38
N ARG A 12 -5.63 12.17 -12.52
CA ARG A 12 -5.66 12.84 -13.83
C ARG A 12 -4.63 12.22 -14.77
N HIS A 13 -3.44 11.91 -14.27
CA HIS A 13 -2.39 11.28 -15.06
C HIS A 13 -2.78 9.86 -15.48
N PHE A 14 -3.42 9.10 -14.57
CA PHE A 14 -3.91 7.75 -14.89
C PHE A 14 -4.89 7.77 -16.07
N PHE A 15 -5.93 8.61 -16.01
CA PHE A 15 -6.94 8.64 -17.05
C PHE A 15 -6.48 9.28 -18.37
N TYR A 16 -5.60 10.29 -18.32
CA TYR A 16 -5.03 10.89 -19.54
C TYR A 16 -4.12 9.91 -20.30
N ASN A 17 -3.28 9.16 -19.59
CA ASN A 17 -2.35 8.21 -20.22
C ASN A 17 -3.01 6.88 -20.60
N LEU A 18 -4.15 6.53 -20.00
CA LEU A 18 -4.93 5.35 -20.39
C LEU A 18 -5.58 5.51 -21.79
N LEU A 19 -5.83 6.75 -22.22
CA LEU A 19 -6.44 7.09 -23.51
C LEU A 19 -5.42 7.25 -24.66
N TYR A 20 -4.11 7.14 -24.40
CA TYR A 20 -3.05 7.23 -25.42
C TYR A 20 -2.23 5.92 -25.45
N PRO A 21 -1.80 5.46 -26.64
CA PRO A 21 -2.07 4.11 -27.18
C PRO A 21 -1.82 2.96 -26.19
N ARG A 22 -2.75 1.96 -26.20
CA ARG A 22 -2.84 0.68 -25.45
C ARG A 22 -1.55 -0.20 -25.39
N ARG A 23 -0.41 0.36 -25.04
CA ARG A 23 0.90 -0.32 -24.94
C ARG A 23 1.32 -0.59 -23.50
N VAL A 24 0.69 0.08 -22.53
CA VAL A 24 0.90 -0.16 -21.11
C VAL A 24 -0.01 -1.32 -20.68
N LYS A 25 0.60 -2.42 -20.26
CA LYS A 25 -0.09 -3.59 -19.69
C LYS A 25 0.23 -3.80 -18.21
N VAL A 26 1.29 -3.15 -17.72
CA VAL A 26 1.68 -3.16 -16.30
C VAL A 26 1.56 -1.74 -15.77
N ILE A 27 0.71 -1.58 -14.76
CA ILE A 27 0.35 -0.30 -14.18
C ILE A 27 0.84 -0.30 -12.74
N VAL A 28 1.73 0.62 -12.38
CA VAL A 28 2.22 0.79 -11.02
C VAL A 28 1.69 2.12 -10.49
N MET A 29 0.96 2.05 -9.39
CA MET A 29 0.29 3.20 -8.79
C MET A 29 0.85 3.45 -7.40
N CYS A 30 1.10 4.71 -7.10
CA CYS A 30 1.48 5.17 -5.77
C CYS A 30 0.61 6.37 -5.47
N ALA A 31 -0.59 6.10 -4.97
CA ALA A 31 -1.60 7.13 -4.71
C ALA A 31 -2.31 6.81 -3.40
N SER A 32 -3.14 7.73 -2.91
CA SER A 32 -3.94 7.50 -1.70
C SER A 32 -4.86 6.27 -1.86
N PRO A 33 -5.20 5.57 -0.75
CA PRO A 33 -6.08 4.39 -0.80
C PRO A 33 -7.42 4.64 -1.52
N ASP A 34 -7.98 5.85 -1.40
CA ASP A 34 -9.21 6.24 -2.09
C ASP A 34 -8.99 6.47 -3.59
N SER A 35 -7.84 7.00 -3.99
CA SER A 35 -7.50 7.16 -5.41
C SER A 35 -7.30 5.80 -6.09
N ILE A 36 -6.59 4.88 -5.44
CA ILE A 36 -6.44 3.49 -5.91
C ILE A 36 -7.80 2.82 -6.05
N ARG A 37 -8.67 2.97 -5.04
CA ARG A 37 -10.03 2.42 -5.05
C ARG A 37 -10.79 2.84 -6.28
N GLU A 38 -10.83 4.14 -6.53
CA GLU A 38 -11.61 4.68 -7.65
C GLU A 38 -11.02 4.27 -8.99
N ILE A 39 -9.69 4.34 -9.15
CA ILE A 39 -9.00 3.87 -10.36
C ILE A 39 -9.38 2.42 -10.66
N MET A 40 -9.32 1.53 -9.67
CA MET A 40 -9.68 0.12 -9.87
C MET A 40 -11.15 -0.04 -10.22
N MET A 41 -12.06 0.68 -9.55
CA MET A 41 -13.49 0.64 -9.89
C MET A 41 -13.76 1.11 -11.32
N THR A 42 -13.09 2.17 -11.79
CA THR A 42 -13.21 2.61 -13.18
C THR A 42 -12.58 1.62 -14.15
N ALA A 43 -11.43 1.03 -13.81
CA ALA A 43 -10.82 -0.02 -14.63
C ALA A 43 -11.74 -1.25 -14.79
N HIS A 44 -12.51 -1.58 -13.76
CA HIS A 44 -13.55 -2.61 -13.84
C HIS A 44 -14.69 -2.19 -14.79
N ASP A 45 -15.18 -0.95 -14.71
CA ASP A 45 -16.21 -0.43 -15.63
C ASP A 45 -15.76 -0.41 -17.09
N LEU A 46 -14.45 -0.22 -17.32
CA LEU A 46 -13.83 -0.26 -18.65
C LEU A 46 -13.51 -1.70 -19.11
N GLY A 47 -13.85 -2.73 -18.32
CA GLY A 47 -13.59 -4.13 -18.63
C GLY A 47 -12.11 -4.53 -18.58
N MET A 48 -11.24 -3.71 -18.00
CA MET A 48 -9.80 -3.98 -17.95
C MET A 48 -9.45 -5.08 -16.94
N VAL A 49 -10.14 -5.08 -15.79
CA VAL A 49 -9.91 -6.03 -14.70
C VAL A 49 -10.16 -7.47 -15.15
N ASP A 50 -11.25 -7.71 -15.88
CA ASP A 50 -11.66 -9.05 -16.30
C ASP A 50 -11.02 -9.50 -17.64
N SER A 51 -10.31 -8.60 -18.33
CA SER A 51 -9.69 -8.90 -19.63
C SER A 51 -8.48 -9.84 -19.54
N GLY A 52 -7.83 -9.93 -18.38
CA GLY A 52 -6.56 -10.65 -18.21
C GLY A 52 -5.36 -10.00 -18.90
N GLU A 53 -5.55 -8.85 -19.58
CA GLU A 53 -4.46 -8.18 -20.30
C GLU A 53 -3.66 -7.22 -19.43
N TYR A 54 -4.18 -6.80 -18.27
CA TYR A 54 -3.59 -5.77 -17.42
C TYR A 54 -3.19 -6.34 -16.06
N ALA A 55 -2.02 -5.95 -15.58
CA ALA A 55 -1.55 -6.18 -14.22
C ALA A 55 -1.47 -4.84 -13.47
N PHE A 56 -2.18 -4.74 -12.35
CA PHE A 56 -2.20 -3.54 -11.53
C PHE A 56 -1.39 -3.77 -10.25
N PHE A 57 -0.55 -2.80 -9.91
CA PHE A 57 0.23 -2.78 -8.68
C PHE A 57 -0.06 -1.50 -7.90
N SER A 58 -0.40 -1.60 -6.60
CA SER A 58 -0.32 -0.47 -5.67
C SER A 58 0.94 -0.57 -4.83
N VAL A 59 1.67 0.53 -4.67
CA VAL A 59 2.83 0.59 -3.77
C VAL A 59 2.40 1.26 -2.47
N GLU A 60 2.40 0.49 -1.39
CA GLU A 60 1.93 0.92 -0.07
C GLU A 60 3.01 0.57 0.98
N LEU A 61 3.91 1.53 1.23
CA LEU A 61 5.05 1.31 2.13
C LEU A 61 4.66 1.35 3.61
N PHE A 62 3.54 2.00 3.95
CA PHE A 62 3.05 2.17 5.32
C PHE A 62 1.55 1.89 5.35
N THR A 63 1.14 0.75 5.90
CA THR A 63 -0.27 0.45 6.13
C THR A 63 -0.43 -0.25 7.45
N SER A 64 -1.57 -0.02 8.10
CA SER A 64 -1.97 -0.87 9.23
C SER A 64 -2.37 -2.27 8.72
N THR A 65 -2.16 -3.28 9.56
CA THR A 65 -2.52 -4.68 9.29
C THR A 65 -4.03 -4.88 9.10
N ASN A 66 -4.85 -3.93 9.55
CA ASN A 66 -6.29 -3.98 9.40
C ASN A 66 -6.76 -3.37 8.07
N GLU A 67 -6.14 -2.28 7.63
CA GLU A 67 -6.46 -1.66 6.33
C GLU A 67 -6.05 -2.55 5.16
N SER A 68 -4.98 -3.32 5.31
CA SER A 68 -4.54 -4.29 4.29
C SER A 68 -5.47 -5.49 4.11
N ARG A 69 -6.35 -5.82 5.08
CA ARG A 69 -7.27 -6.97 4.97
C ARG A 69 -8.46 -6.70 4.05
N ARG A 70 -8.95 -5.46 4.04
CA ARG A 70 -10.12 -5.04 3.24
C ARG A 70 -9.89 -3.65 2.64
N PRO A 71 -8.85 -3.45 1.81
CA PRO A 71 -8.49 -2.14 1.28
C PRO A 71 -9.59 -1.55 0.37
N TRP A 72 -10.43 -2.42 -0.19
CA TRP A 72 -11.63 -2.09 -0.97
C TRP A 72 -12.88 -1.83 -0.13
N PHE A 73 -12.84 -1.78 1.20
CA PHE A 73 -14.06 -1.57 1.97
C PHE A 73 -14.19 -0.13 2.46
N ARG A 74 -15.39 0.44 2.36
CA ARG A 74 -15.77 1.72 2.96
C ARG A 74 -17.11 1.53 3.66
N GLU A 75 -17.20 1.89 4.94
CA GLU A 75 -18.40 1.67 5.76
C GLU A 75 -19.60 2.49 5.28
N GLN A 76 -19.33 3.69 4.76
CA GLN A 76 -20.34 4.61 4.21
C GLN A 76 -20.89 4.18 2.84
N ASP A 77 -20.24 3.25 2.14
CA ASP A 77 -20.63 2.86 0.78
C ASP A 77 -21.75 1.80 0.80
N PRO A 78 -22.71 1.86 -0.14
CA PRO A 78 -23.68 0.79 -0.35
C PRO A 78 -23.00 -0.57 -0.56
N VAL A 79 -23.71 -1.65 -0.18
CA VAL A 79 -23.20 -3.03 -0.31
C VAL A 79 -22.77 -3.35 -1.74
N GLU A 80 -23.53 -2.92 -2.74
CA GLU A 80 -23.21 -3.14 -4.16
C GLU A 80 -21.93 -2.41 -4.59
N THR A 81 -21.72 -1.18 -4.12
CA THR A 81 -20.49 -0.43 -4.39
C THR A 81 -19.27 -1.12 -3.81
N ASN A 82 -19.39 -1.60 -2.56
CA ASN A 82 -18.34 -2.39 -1.92
C ASN A 82 -18.10 -3.74 -2.62
N ARG A 83 -19.14 -4.39 -3.14
CA ARG A 83 -19.02 -5.63 -3.92
C ARG A 83 -18.30 -5.40 -5.25
N LYS A 84 -18.64 -4.32 -5.96
CA LYS A 84 -17.96 -3.89 -7.17
C LYS A 84 -16.49 -3.58 -6.91
N ALA A 85 -16.19 -2.81 -5.87
CA ALA A 85 -14.81 -2.50 -5.51
C ALA A 85 -14.02 -3.75 -5.15
N ARG A 86 -14.62 -4.69 -4.39
CA ARG A 86 -13.99 -5.98 -4.10
C ARG A 86 -13.62 -6.73 -5.38
N LYS A 87 -14.54 -6.78 -6.35
CA LYS A 87 -14.30 -7.43 -7.65
C LYS A 87 -13.16 -6.75 -8.41
N ALA A 88 -13.14 -5.42 -8.43
CA ALA A 88 -12.07 -4.66 -9.06
C ALA A 88 -10.68 -4.96 -8.46
N TYR A 89 -10.61 -5.15 -7.14
CA TYR A 89 -9.36 -5.45 -6.42
C TYR A 89 -8.83 -6.87 -6.68
N GLU A 90 -9.58 -7.77 -7.31
CA GLU A 90 -9.08 -9.11 -7.66
C GLU A 90 -7.92 -9.05 -8.66
N ALA A 91 -7.80 -7.98 -9.45
CA ALA A 91 -6.68 -7.76 -10.37
C ALA A 91 -5.57 -6.85 -9.80
N LEU A 92 -5.67 -6.41 -8.52
CA LEU A 92 -4.69 -5.54 -7.88
C LEU A 92 -3.73 -6.34 -7.00
N LEU A 93 -2.43 -6.14 -7.22
CA LEU A 93 -1.36 -6.62 -6.34
C LEU A 93 -0.83 -5.45 -5.51
N THR A 94 -0.75 -5.61 -4.18
CA THR A 94 -0.20 -4.58 -3.31
C THR A 94 1.23 -4.92 -2.92
N VAL A 95 2.17 -4.03 -3.24
CA VAL A 95 3.57 -4.11 -2.85
C VAL A 95 3.74 -3.36 -1.54
N THR A 96 4.15 -4.07 -0.49
CA THR A 96 4.35 -3.50 0.85
C THR A 96 5.77 -3.73 1.37
N ALA A 97 6.16 -2.93 2.35
CA ALA A 97 7.39 -3.19 3.11
C ALA A 97 7.25 -4.51 3.89
N ARG A 98 8.30 -5.32 3.88
CA ARG A 98 8.33 -6.56 4.66
C ARG A 98 8.39 -6.22 6.15
N ILE A 99 7.39 -6.68 6.89
CA ILE A 99 7.40 -6.62 8.35
C ILE A 99 8.03 -7.92 8.89
N PRO A 100 9.10 -7.84 9.71
CA PRO A 100 9.68 -9.03 10.32
C PRO A 100 8.69 -9.71 11.28
N VAL A 101 8.69 -11.04 11.30
CA VAL A 101 7.83 -11.85 12.18
C VAL A 101 8.62 -12.53 13.31
N THR A 102 9.81 -12.02 13.61
CA THR A 102 10.69 -12.61 14.63
C THR A 102 10.32 -12.15 16.04
N ALA A 103 10.74 -12.92 17.05
CA ALA A 103 10.46 -12.58 18.44
C ALA A 103 11.13 -11.26 18.85
N GLU A 104 12.35 -11.03 18.36
CA GLU A 104 13.14 -9.82 18.62
C GLU A 104 12.42 -8.58 18.08
N TYR A 105 11.86 -8.67 16.87
CA TYR A 105 11.08 -7.55 16.31
C TYR A 105 9.79 -7.31 17.09
N ALA A 106 9.12 -8.37 17.56
CA ALA A 106 7.91 -8.23 18.36
C ALA A 106 8.19 -7.53 19.70
N GLU A 107 9.31 -7.84 20.34
CA GLU A 107 9.75 -7.17 21.57
C GLU A 107 10.14 -5.72 21.32
N PHE A 108 10.94 -5.45 20.29
CA PHE A 108 11.27 -4.10 19.84
C PHE A 108 10.01 -3.26 19.59
N SER A 109 9.08 -3.79 18.81
CA SER A 109 7.81 -3.12 18.47
C SER A 109 7.00 -2.79 19.73
N ARG A 110 6.91 -3.72 20.68
CA ARG A 110 6.23 -3.49 21.97
C ARG A 110 6.93 -2.38 22.78
N GLY A 111 8.26 -2.38 22.81
CA GLY A 111 9.06 -1.36 23.48
C GLY A 111 8.82 0.03 22.90
N VAL A 112 8.87 0.18 21.57
CA VAL A 112 8.58 1.43 20.87
C VAL A 112 7.18 1.95 21.18
N LYS A 113 6.16 1.08 21.12
CA LYS A 113 4.76 1.44 21.39
C LYS A 113 4.59 1.95 22.84
N ASN A 114 5.23 1.29 23.81
CA ASN A 114 5.20 1.70 25.21
C ASN A 114 5.91 3.04 25.45
N LEU A 115 7.12 3.22 24.90
CA LEU A 115 7.88 4.47 25.04
C LEU A 115 7.15 5.65 24.39
N SER A 116 6.51 5.44 23.25
CA SER A 116 5.72 6.48 22.58
C SER A 116 4.60 7.02 23.46
N GLN A 117 3.90 6.12 24.17
CA GLN A 117 2.87 6.50 25.12
C GLN A 117 3.46 7.24 26.33
N GLN A 118 4.55 6.73 26.91
CA GLN A 118 5.12 7.27 28.14
C GLN A 118 5.78 8.64 27.94
N LEU A 119 6.52 8.83 26.85
CA LEU A 119 7.35 10.02 26.64
C LEU A 119 6.63 11.11 25.84
N PHE A 120 5.72 10.73 24.93
CA PHE A 120 5.09 11.67 24.00
C PHE A 120 3.58 11.72 24.11
N GLN A 121 2.96 10.91 24.98
CA GLN A 121 1.50 10.79 25.12
C GLN A 121 0.81 10.47 23.78
N LYS A 122 1.54 9.77 22.89
CA LYS A 122 1.06 9.35 21.57
C LYS A 122 0.95 7.83 21.55
N PRO A 123 -0.22 7.27 21.87
CA PRO A 123 -0.42 5.83 21.76
C PRO A 123 -0.36 5.43 20.29
N TYR A 124 0.36 4.35 20.00
CA TYR A 124 0.20 3.68 18.72
C TYR A 124 -1.23 3.11 18.64
N GLY A 125 -1.91 3.37 17.52
CA GLY A 125 -3.22 2.81 17.23
C GLY A 125 -3.13 1.36 16.76
N LYS A 126 -3.90 1.04 15.72
CA LYS A 126 -3.85 -0.26 15.02
C LYS A 126 -2.66 -0.39 14.06
N GLU A 127 -1.79 0.61 14.05
CA GLU A 127 -0.65 0.72 13.14
C GLU A 127 0.53 -0.10 13.66
N GLU A 128 1.30 -0.63 12.71
CA GLU A 128 2.58 -1.25 13.01
C GLU A 128 3.67 -0.19 13.14
N VAL A 129 4.77 -0.55 13.81
CA VAL A 129 5.94 0.32 13.86
C VAL A 129 6.46 0.51 12.44
N ASN A 130 6.58 1.77 12.04
CA ASN A 130 7.02 2.14 10.70
C ASN A 130 8.48 1.68 10.49
N THR A 131 8.78 1.16 9.30
CA THR A 131 10.13 0.75 8.87
C THR A 131 11.19 1.83 9.10
N TYR A 132 10.86 3.12 9.03
CA TYR A 132 11.80 4.20 9.37
C TYR A 132 12.29 4.12 10.82
N VAL A 133 11.39 3.79 11.76
CA VAL A 133 11.74 3.67 13.19
C VAL A 133 12.71 2.49 13.39
N THR A 134 12.44 1.37 12.74
CA THR A 134 13.35 0.21 12.73
C THR A 134 14.69 0.57 12.08
N ALA A 135 14.69 1.26 10.95
CA ALA A 135 15.90 1.66 10.25
C ALA A 135 16.79 2.58 11.10
N PHE A 136 16.21 3.52 11.85
CA PHE A 136 16.98 4.37 12.77
C PHE A 136 17.56 3.60 13.96
N HIS A 137 16.80 2.66 14.52
CA HIS A 137 17.30 1.76 15.56
C HIS A 137 18.51 0.96 15.05
N ASP A 138 18.37 0.34 13.88
CA ASP A 138 19.42 -0.47 13.27
C ASP A 138 20.64 0.37 12.86
N ALA A 139 20.42 1.61 12.42
CA ALA A 139 21.50 2.54 12.09
C ALA A 139 22.36 2.89 13.30
N VAL A 140 21.76 3.06 14.49
CA VAL A 140 22.53 3.31 15.73
C VAL A 140 23.35 2.09 16.13
N ILE A 141 22.77 0.88 16.02
CA ILE A 141 23.51 -0.36 16.25
C ILE A 141 24.69 -0.48 15.27
N LEU A 142 24.43 -0.29 13.97
CA LEU A 142 25.45 -0.35 12.93
C LEU A 142 26.56 0.69 13.18
N TYR A 143 26.19 1.90 13.58
CA TYR A 143 27.15 2.93 13.96
C TYR A 143 28.02 2.50 15.14
N SER A 144 27.41 1.95 16.21
CA SER A 144 28.14 1.47 17.39
C SER A 144 29.13 0.36 17.06
N LEU A 145 28.79 -0.53 16.13
CA LEU A 145 29.67 -1.60 15.64
C LEU A 145 30.83 -1.06 14.80
N ALA A 146 30.64 0.03 14.07
CA ALA A 146 31.65 0.60 13.21
C ALA A 146 32.70 1.44 13.95
N VAL A 147 32.33 2.03 15.11
CA VAL A 147 33.22 2.86 15.93
C VAL A 147 33.95 2.09 17.03
N ASN A 148 33.67 0.78 17.17
CA ASN A 148 34.27 -0.12 18.14
C ASN A 148 35.35 -0.98 17.47
#